data_AF-A0A2U3QJW3-F1
#
_entry.id   AF-A0A2U3QJW3-F1
#
_cell.length_a   1.000
_cell.length_b   1.000
_cell.length_c   1.000
_cell.angle_alpha   90.00
_cell.angle_beta   90.00
_cell.angle_gamma   90.00
#
_symmetry.space_group_name_H-M   'P 1'
#
loop_
_entity.id
_entity.type
_entity.pdbx_description
1 polymer ?
#
loop_
_entity_poly.entity_id
_entity_poly.type
_entity_poly.pdbx_seq_one_letter_code
_entity_poly.pdbx_strand_id
1 'polypeptide(L)'
;MQVSSTAKLLLDIYRDCRILADEHLTMKALITTKLSWHREHQDNFHVALEELIDNGYLDRGNTGFVLTDEGYHFLNKDKLNRCKAAGRRYRH
;
A
#
# COMPACT_ATOMS: atom_id res chain seq x y z
N MET A 1 6.94 5.48 -12.05
CA MET A 1 5.78 4.57 -12.14
C MET A 1 4.60 5.24 -11.46
N GLN A 2 3.44 5.25 -12.11
CA GLN A 2 2.21 5.82 -11.56
C GLN A 2 1.31 4.65 -11.17
N VAL A 3 1.14 4.42 -9.87
CA VAL A 3 0.21 3.42 -9.36
C VAL A 3 -1.22 3.94 -9.42
N SER A 4 -2.16 3.04 -9.71
CA SER A 4 -3.59 3.32 -9.75
C SER A 4 -4.13 3.80 -8.39
N SER A 5 -5.25 4.52 -8.39
CA SER A 5 -5.90 4.98 -7.15
C SER A 5 -6.28 3.80 -6.24
N THR A 6 -6.71 2.68 -6.84
CA THR A 6 -7.03 1.45 -6.12
C THR A 6 -5.77 0.81 -5.51
N ALA A 7 -4.64 0.78 -6.21
CA ALA A 7 -3.37 0.29 -5.67
C ALA A 7 -2.89 1.14 -4.48
N LYS A 8 -3.08 2.46 -4.53
CA LYS A 8 -2.81 3.34 -3.39
C LYS A 8 -3.69 3.02 -2.18
N LEU A 9 -4.98 2.81 -2.38
CA LEU A 9 -5.89 2.39 -1.31
C LEU A 9 -5.45 1.07 -0.70
N LEU A 10 -5.02 0.11 -1.53
CA LEU A 10 -4.56 -1.19 -1.09
C LEU A 10 -3.30 -1.07 -0.22
N LEU A 11 -2.32 -0.28 -0.65
CA LEU A 11 -1.13 0.05 0.15
C LEU A 11 -1.49 0.78 1.45
N ASP A 12 -2.49 1.66 1.45
CA ASP A 12 -2.92 2.36 2.67
C ASP A 12 -3.52 1.39 3.72
N ILE A 13 -4.07 0.23 3.32
CA ILE A 13 -4.46 -0.83 4.27
C ILE A 13 -3.23 -1.34 5.04
N TYR A 14 -2.14 -1.65 4.33
CA TYR A 14 -0.90 -2.12 4.97
C TYR A 14 -0.37 -1.08 5.96
N ARG A 15 -0.51 0.19 5.60
CA ARG A 15 -0.14 1.31 6.45
C ARG A 15 -1.03 1.42 7.70
N ASP A 16 -2.34 1.32 7.55
CA ASP A 16 -3.31 1.43 8.65
C ASP A 16 -3.17 0.26 9.63
N CYS A 17 -2.99 -0.95 9.10
CA CYS A 17 -2.69 -2.16 9.87
C CYS A 17 -1.26 -2.21 10.44
N ARG A 18 -0.42 -1.21 10.16
CA ARG A 18 0.99 -1.11 10.61
C ARG A 18 1.82 -2.35 10.26
N ILE A 19 1.56 -2.94 9.10
CA ILE A 19 2.31 -4.09 8.58
C ILE A 19 3.73 -3.64 8.23
N LEU A 20 4.72 -4.33 8.78
CA LEU A 20 6.13 -4.10 8.50
C LEU A 20 6.54 -4.77 7.18
N ALA A 21 7.74 -4.43 6.70
CA ALA A 21 8.34 -5.15 5.59
C ALA A 21 8.49 -6.64 5.97
N ASP A 22 8.28 -7.52 5.01
CA ASP A 22 8.28 -8.99 5.15
C ASP A 22 7.09 -9.55 5.97
N GLU A 23 6.18 -8.71 6.45
CA GLU A 23 4.97 -9.18 7.12
C GLU A 23 3.83 -9.47 6.14
N HIS A 24 2.96 -10.40 6.57
CA HIS A 24 1.89 -10.94 5.76
C HIS A 24 0.57 -10.26 6.10
N LEU A 25 -0.13 -9.77 5.08
CA LEU A 25 -1.53 -9.41 5.21
C LEU A 25 -2.39 -10.54 4.63
N THR A 26 -3.28 -11.08 5.46
CA THR A 26 -4.15 -12.17 5.03
C THR A 26 -5.14 -11.70 3.96
N MET A 27 -5.44 -12.59 3.01
CA MET A 27 -6.44 -12.32 1.97
C MET A 27 -7.82 -11.98 2.57
N LYS A 28 -8.16 -12.57 3.72
CA LYS A 28 -9.41 -12.30 4.43
C LYS A 28 -9.51 -10.85 4.92
N ALA A 29 -8.42 -10.31 5.48
CA ALA A 29 -8.37 -8.91 5.91
C ALA A 29 -8.55 -7.96 4.72
N LEU A 30 -7.84 -8.23 3.62
CA LEU A 30 -7.97 -7.46 2.38
C LEU A 30 -9.40 -7.47 1.80
N ILE A 31 -10.03 -8.65 1.73
CA ILE A 31 -11.41 -8.78 1.24
C ILE A 31 -12.38 -8.03 2.15
N THR A 32 -12.18 -8.10 3.47
CA THR A 32 -13.06 -7.40 4.44
C THR A 32 -12.97 -5.90 4.24
N THR A 33 -11.77 -5.36 4.08
CA THR A 33 -11.56 -3.92 3.84
C THR A 33 -12.07 -3.48 2.48
N LYS A 34 -11.91 -4.32 1.44
CA LYS A 34 -12.44 -4.09 0.09
C LYS A 34 -13.95 -3.84 0.08
N LEU A 35 -14.73 -4.53 0.92
CA LEU A 35 -16.19 -4.36 0.97
C LEU A 35 -16.63 -2.94 1.34
N SER A 36 -15.79 -2.20 2.05
CA SER A 36 -16.03 -0.81 2.44
C SER A 36 -15.68 0.21 1.36
N TRP A 37 -15.09 -0.22 0.23
CA TRP A 37 -14.68 0.67 -0.85
C TRP A 37 -15.79 0.94 -1.85
N HIS A 38 -15.67 2.04 -2.60
CA HIS A 38 -16.54 2.29 -3.76
C HIS A 38 -16.43 1.15 -4.79
N ARG A 39 -17.55 0.87 -5.48
CA ARG A 39 -17.68 -0.22 -6.45
C ARG A 39 -16.54 -0.22 -7.48
N GLU A 40 -16.14 0.95 -7.98
CA GLU A 40 -15.02 1.09 -8.91
C GLU A 40 -13.70 0.48 -8.38
N HIS A 41 -13.41 0.61 -7.09
CA HIS A 41 -12.20 0.07 -6.48
C HIS A 41 -12.36 -1.42 -6.17
N GLN A 42 -13.59 -1.88 -5.96
CA GLN A 42 -13.86 -3.30 -5.78
C GLN A 42 -13.66 -4.08 -7.08
N ASP A 43 -14.12 -3.54 -8.21
CA ASP A 43 -13.93 -4.11 -9.54
C ASP A 43 -12.44 -4.10 -9.94
N ASN A 44 -11.74 -3.00 -9.66
CA ASN A 44 -10.32 -2.85 -9.96
C ASN A 44 -9.38 -3.51 -8.94
N PHE A 45 -9.90 -4.18 -7.91
CA PHE A 45 -9.11 -4.73 -6.83
C PHE A 45 -8.06 -5.75 -7.33
N HIS A 46 -8.48 -6.66 -8.21
CA HIS A 46 -7.58 -7.70 -8.72
C HIS A 46 -6.46 -7.09 -9.58
N VAL A 47 -6.83 -6.16 -10.47
CA VAL A 47 -5.89 -5.43 -11.33
C VAL A 47 -4.87 -4.65 -10.50
N ALA A 48 -5.33 -3.96 -9.46
CA ALA A 48 -4.44 -3.22 -8.55
C ALA A 48 -3.49 -4.14 -7.77
N LEU A 49 -3.94 -5.34 -7.40
CA LEU A 49 -3.11 -6.32 -6.72
C LEU A 49 -2.01 -6.86 -7.64
N GLU A 50 -2.37 -7.21 -8.87
CA GLU A 50 -1.40 -7.63 -9.88
C GLU A 50 -0.42 -6.52 -10.22
N GLU A 51 -0.89 -5.27 -10.34
CA GLU A 51 -0.03 -4.10 -10.52
C GLU A 51 1.00 -3.96 -9.39
N LEU A 52 0.60 -4.13 -8.13
CA LEU A 52 1.53 -4.04 -7.00
C LEU A 52 2.54 -5.19 -6.97
N ILE A 53 2.16 -6.38 -7.43
CA ILE A 53 3.06 -7.54 -7.53
C ILE A 53 4.05 -7.35 -8.69
N ASP A 54 3.58 -6.91 -9.85
CA ASP A 54 4.41 -6.65 -11.03
C ASP A 54 5.43 -5.53 -10.77
N ASN A 55 5.03 -4.52 -10.01
CA ASN A 55 5.94 -3.44 -9.56
C ASN A 55 6.87 -3.87 -8.41
N GLY A 56 6.79 -5.11 -7.91
CA GLY A 56 7.66 -5.61 -6.82
C GLY A 56 7.32 -5.06 -5.44
N TYR A 57 6.17 -4.42 -5.24
CA TYR A 57 5.74 -3.88 -3.94
C TYR A 57 5.07 -4.91 -3.03
N LEU A 58 4.49 -5.96 -3.63
CA LEU A 58 3.90 -7.09 -2.92
C LEU A 58 4.44 -8.39 -3.48
N ASP A 59 4.58 -9.38 -2.60
CA ASP A 59 4.91 -10.75 -2.99
C ASP A 59 3.75 -11.71 -2.67
N ARG A 60 3.65 -12.81 -3.42
CA ARG A 60 2.60 -13.83 -3.24
C ARG A 60 3.03 -14.78 -2.12
N GLY A 61 2.51 -14.53 -0.91
CA GLY A 61 2.69 -15.42 0.23
C GLY A 61 1.74 -16.61 0.22
N ASN A 62 2.05 -17.63 1.03
CA ASN A 62 1.28 -18.86 1.10
C ASN A 62 -0.16 -18.65 1.64
N THR A 63 -0.38 -17.62 2.45
CA THR A 63 -1.65 -17.32 3.15
C THR A 63 -2.21 -15.92 2.84
N GLY A 64 -1.57 -15.18 1.93
CA GLY A 64 -1.89 -13.79 1.67
C GLY A 64 -0.81 -13.11 0.84
N PHE A 65 -0.63 -11.81 1.05
CA PHE A 65 0.36 -11.02 0.31
C PHE A 65 1.35 -10.40 1.28
N VAL A 66 2.64 -10.55 0.97
CA VAL A 66 3.74 -10.05 1.78
C VAL A 66 4.11 -8.67 1.29
N LEU A 67 4.27 -7.71 2.21
CA LEU A 67 4.76 -6.39 1.86
C LEU A 67 6.28 -6.45 1.67
N THR A 68 6.77 -6.16 0.47
CA THR A 68 8.21 -6.14 0.22
C THR A 68 8.86 -4.90 0.82
N ASP A 69 10.19 -4.93 0.97
CA ASP A 69 10.97 -3.75 1.37
C ASP A 69 10.72 -2.56 0.42
N GLU A 70 10.63 -2.80 -0.89
CA GLU A 70 10.30 -1.76 -1.87
C GLU A 70 8.91 -1.16 -1.66
N GLY A 71 7.89 -1.99 -1.39
CA GLY A 71 6.54 -1.53 -1.09
C GLY A 71 6.50 -0.70 0.21
N TYR A 72 7.21 -1.15 1.23
CA TYR A 72 7.34 -0.43 2.51
C TYR A 72 8.08 0.92 2.34
N HIS A 73 9.15 0.94 1.55
CA HIS A 73 9.87 2.16 1.22
C HIS A 73 9.02 3.12 0.37
N PHE A 74 8.21 2.61 -0.56
CA PHE A 74 7.28 3.42 -1.33
C PHE A 74 6.22 4.08 -0.44
N LEU A 75 5.63 3.30 0.48
CA LEU A 75 4.70 3.77 1.50
C LEU A 75 5.30 4.87 2.40
N ASN A 76 6.55 4.71 2.82
CA ASN A 76 7.23 5.64 3.72
C ASN A 76 7.94 6.80 2.99
N LYS A 77 8.22 6.69 1.69
CA LYS A 77 8.70 7.83 0.87
C LYS A 77 7.69 8.97 0.86
N ASP A 78 6.40 8.65 0.94
CA ASP A 78 5.33 9.65 1.05
C ASP A 78 5.40 10.43 2.39
N LYS A 79 5.91 9.82 3.48
CA LYS A 79 6.24 10.55 4.73
C LYS A 79 7.43 11.47 4.53
N LEU A 80 8.49 11.07 3.82
CA LEU A 80 9.68 11.90 3.65
C LEU A 80 9.39 13.16 2.82
N ASN A 81 8.51 13.06 1.82
CA ASN A 81 8.07 14.23 1.05
C ASN A 81 7.11 15.14 1.83
N ARG A 82 6.25 14.60 2.70
CA ARG A 82 5.41 15.43 3.59
C ARG A 82 6.22 16.08 4.73
N CYS A 83 7.24 15.43 5.26
CA CYS A 83 8.16 16.03 6.23
C CYS A 83 9.10 17.07 5.59
N LYS A 84 9.52 16.89 4.33
CA LYS A 84 10.26 17.94 3.60
C LYS A 84 9.36 19.12 3.18
N ALA A 85 8.08 18.90 2.91
CA ALA A 85 7.11 19.97 2.66
C ALA A 85 6.72 20.74 3.93
N ALA A 86 6.75 20.09 5.10
CA ALA A 86 6.55 20.71 6.41
C ALA A 86 7.84 21.30 7.03
N GLY A 87 8.95 21.31 6.28
CA GLY A 87 10.28 21.73 6.75
C GLY A 87 10.69 23.16 6.38
N ARG A 88 9.76 24.06 6.04
CA ARG A 88 10.03 25.50 6.01
C ARG A 88 9.35 26.17 7.19
N ARG A 89 10.18 26.77 8.07
CA ARG A 89 9.91 27.53 9.30
C ARG A 89 10.10 26.64 10.55
N TYR A 90 11.07 26.83 11.42
CA TYR A 90 11.78 28.05 11.82
C TYR A 90 13.30 27.83 11.99
N ARG A 91 14.03 28.90 11.69
CA ARG A 91 15.47 29.10 11.81
C ARG A 91 15.68 30.07 12.99
N HIS A 92 16.83 29.91 13.65
CA HIS A 92 17.45 30.73 14.69
C HIS A 92 16.98 30.53 16.12
#